data_AF-A0A4Y2M8Q8-F1
#
_entry.id   AF-A0A4Y2M8Q8-F1
#
_cell.length_a   1.000
_cell.length_b   1.000
_cell.length_c   1.000
_cell.angle_alpha   90.00
_cell.angle_beta   90.00
_cell.angle_gamma   90.00
#
_symmetry.space_group_name_H-M   'P 1'
#
loop_
_entity.id
_entity.type
_entity.pdbx_description
1 polymer ?
#
loop_
_entity_poly.entity_id
_entity_poly.type
_entity_poly.pdbx_seq_one_letter_code
_entity_poly.pdbx_strand_id
1 'polypeptide(L)'
;MSHAGGNKSRSYDLHQVKERAVIIGAIVMNVITEEHLSLLNEVLDRFARYRLKFNHKKWQFLTKLLGYILGPQRLQIDKRKTVTVNEFKTPENERDVKSFLGLTGFFRRYIRNFAKRSAPLSNLLRKDVSFDWNEEAQKAFDDIKNAFLSPPALVLPDPNVDLQVTTDASGVGIGVVLEQKYQNGEVEPLYFYSKKLNPS
;
A
#
# COMPACT_ATOMS: atom_id res chain seq x y z
N MET A 1 38.47 12.69 -7.04
CA MET A 1 37.71 12.20 -8.21
C MET A 1 37.10 10.83 -7.85
N SER A 2 35.85 10.65 -8.27
CA SER A 2 34.99 9.45 -8.25
C SER A 2 34.71 8.74 -6.92
N HIS A 3 33.58 9.12 -6.30
CA HIS A 3 32.71 8.22 -5.53
C HIS A 3 32.01 7.25 -6.48
N ALA A 4 32.11 5.94 -6.20
CA ALA A 4 31.23 4.92 -6.77
C ALA A 4 30.59 4.15 -5.61
N GLY A 5 29.46 4.66 -5.12
CA GLY A 5 28.60 3.94 -4.17
C GLY A 5 27.88 2.83 -4.90
N GLY A 6 28.42 1.62 -4.84
CA GLY A 6 27.82 0.42 -5.44
C GLY A 6 26.44 0.14 -4.83
N ASN A 7 25.43 0.13 -5.68
CA ASN A 7 24.06 -0.21 -5.34
C ASN A 7 24.00 -1.70 -4.98
N LYS A 8 24.07 -2.04 -3.68
CA LYS A 8 23.97 -3.43 -3.20
C LYS A 8 22.51 -3.85 -3.18
N SER A 9 22.05 -4.51 -4.24
CA SER A 9 20.83 -5.32 -4.20
C SER A 9 21.06 -6.51 -3.24
N ARG A 10 20.16 -6.68 -2.27
CA ARG A 10 20.08 -7.89 -1.45
C ARG A 10 18.77 -8.58 -1.80
N SER A 11 18.85 -9.77 -2.38
CA SER A 11 17.71 -10.66 -2.60
C SER A 11 17.39 -11.40 -1.30
N TYR A 12 16.13 -11.33 -0.87
CA TYR A 12 15.62 -12.18 0.20
C TYR A 12 14.74 -13.25 -0.45
N ASP A 13 15.06 -14.52 -0.21
CA ASP A 13 14.26 -15.64 -0.67
C ASP A 13 12.99 -15.75 0.19
N LEU A 14 11.87 -15.29 -0.37
CA LEU A 14 10.56 -15.30 0.27
C LEU A 14 9.81 -16.63 0.07
N HIS A 15 10.38 -17.61 -0.65
CA HIS A 15 9.78 -18.94 -0.81
C HIS A 15 9.70 -19.74 0.50
N GLN A 16 10.35 -19.28 1.57
CA GLN A 16 10.18 -19.85 2.91
C GLN A 16 8.94 -19.33 3.67
N VAL A 17 8.23 -18.32 3.16
CA VAL A 17 6.93 -17.90 3.73
C VAL A 17 5.82 -18.75 3.10
N LYS A 18 5.82 -20.05 3.42
CA LYS A 18 4.69 -20.92 3.09
C LYS A 18 3.48 -20.52 3.92
N GLU A 19 2.49 -19.96 3.23
CA GLU A 19 1.06 -20.06 3.53
C GLU A 19 0.61 -19.64 4.94
N ARG A 20 0.71 -18.36 5.32
CA ARG A 20 -0.10 -17.85 6.45
C ARG A 20 -0.55 -16.40 6.28
N ALA A 21 -1.83 -16.22 5.99
CA ALA A 21 -2.60 -15.08 6.47
C ALA A 21 -4.06 -15.51 6.70
N VAL A 22 -4.35 -16.01 7.90
CA VAL A 22 -5.71 -16.06 8.44
C VAL A 22 -5.93 -14.76 9.20
N ILE A 23 -6.77 -13.88 8.66
CA ILE A 23 -7.41 -12.82 9.44
C ILE A 23 -8.87 -13.23 9.58
N ILE A 24 -9.26 -13.56 10.81
CA ILE A 24 -10.65 -13.85 11.19
C ILE A 24 -11.47 -12.58 10.92
N GLY A 25 -12.16 -12.53 9.79
CA GLY A 25 -13.04 -11.41 9.42
C GLY A 25 -13.38 -11.29 7.94
N ALA A 26 -12.48 -11.68 7.02
CA ALA A 26 -12.77 -11.71 5.58
C ALA A 26 -11.75 -12.61 4.87
N ILE A 27 -12.21 -13.70 4.25
CA ILE A 27 -11.43 -14.40 3.23
C ILE A 27 -11.54 -13.57 1.96
N VAL A 28 -10.40 -13.17 1.38
CA VAL A 28 -10.34 -12.35 0.17
C VAL A 28 -9.80 -13.22 -0.96
N MET A 29 -10.70 -13.80 -1.73
CA MET A 29 -10.36 -14.60 -2.91
C MET A 29 -10.70 -13.77 -4.15
N ASN A 30 -9.69 -13.44 -4.94
CA ASN A 30 -9.82 -12.57 -6.11
C ASN A 30 -10.29 -13.32 -7.36
N VAL A 31 -10.10 -14.65 -7.39
CA VAL A 31 -10.64 -15.57 -8.38
C VAL A 31 -11.09 -16.80 -7.62
N ILE A 32 -12.31 -17.29 -7.84
CA ILE A 32 -12.77 -18.56 -7.26
C ILE A 32 -12.25 -19.67 -8.18
N THR A 33 -11.36 -20.51 -7.66
CA THR A 33 -10.89 -21.74 -8.35
C THR A 33 -11.37 -22.96 -7.59
N GLU A 34 -11.26 -24.15 -8.19
CA GLU A 34 -11.55 -25.43 -7.50
C GLU A 34 -10.74 -25.58 -6.21
N GLU A 35 -9.49 -25.12 -6.19
CA GLU A 35 -8.62 -25.12 -5.00
C GLU A 35 -9.15 -24.18 -3.92
N HIS A 36 -9.66 -23.00 -4.30
CA HIS A 36 -10.32 -22.09 -3.37
C HIS A 36 -11.61 -22.65 -2.78
N LEU A 37 -12.40 -23.36 -3.60
CA LEU A 37 -13.61 -24.06 -3.13
C LEU A 37 -13.25 -25.19 -2.17
N SER A 38 -12.18 -25.94 -2.45
CA SER A 38 -11.63 -26.96 -1.55
C SER A 38 -11.19 -26.35 -0.21
N LEU A 39 -10.43 -25.26 -0.23
CA LEU A 39 -10.00 -24.55 0.98
C LEU A 39 -11.20 -23.99 1.77
N LEU A 40 -12.18 -23.42 1.08
CA LEU A 40 -13.41 -22.93 1.69
C LEU A 40 -14.15 -24.08 2.39
N ASN A 41 -14.29 -25.23 1.74
CA ASN A 41 -14.89 -26.42 2.33
C ASN A 41 -14.13 -26.86 3.60
N GLU A 42 -12.79 -26.87 3.56
CA GLU A 42 -11.98 -27.21 4.74
C GLU A 42 -12.21 -26.23 5.91
N VAL A 43 -12.30 -24.93 5.61
CA VAL A 43 -12.64 -23.91 6.61
C VAL A 43 -14.03 -24.13 7.17
N LEU A 44 -15.04 -24.36 6.33
CA LEU A 44 -16.41 -24.63 6.76
C LEU A 44 -16.49 -25.89 7.64
N ASP A 45 -15.78 -26.95 7.27
CA ASP A 45 -15.67 -28.19 8.05
C ASP A 45 -15.02 -27.98 9.41
N ARG A 46 -14.00 -27.13 9.51
CA ARG A 46 -13.39 -26.76 10.81
C ARG A 46 -14.40 -26.01 11.68
N PHE A 47 -15.14 -25.07 11.12
CA PHE A 47 -16.17 -24.34 11.87
C PHE A 47 -17.28 -25.27 12.38
N ALA A 48 -17.74 -26.20 11.53
CA ALA A 48 -18.71 -27.22 11.92
C ALA A 48 -18.17 -28.10 13.08
N ARG A 49 -16.92 -28.57 12.97
CA ARG A 49 -16.24 -29.35 14.03
C ARG A 49 -16.19 -28.63 15.38
N TYR A 50 -15.89 -27.33 15.37
CA TYR A 50 -15.81 -26.52 16.59
C TYR A 50 -17.14 -25.86 17.00
N ARG A 51 -18.27 -26.22 16.36
CA ARG A 51 -19.61 -25.64 16.61
C ARG A 51 -19.66 -24.11 16.51
N LEU A 52 -18.79 -23.54 15.68
CA LEU A 52 -18.77 -22.12 15.39
C LEU A 52 -19.90 -21.81 14.40
N LYS A 53 -20.78 -20.87 14.77
CA LYS A 53 -21.88 -20.44 13.91
C LYS A 53 -21.44 -19.28 13.02
N PHE A 54 -21.71 -19.38 11.73
CA PHE A 54 -21.52 -18.26 10.80
C PHE A 54 -22.69 -17.29 10.87
N ASN A 55 -22.39 -16.00 10.85
CA ASN A 55 -23.38 -14.97 10.55
C ASN A 55 -23.40 -14.74 9.04
N HIS A 56 -24.35 -15.37 8.34
CA HIS A 56 -24.52 -15.25 6.89
C HIS A 56 -24.70 -13.79 6.43
N LYS A 57 -25.18 -12.88 7.29
CA LYS A 57 -25.31 -11.45 6.95
C LYS A 57 -23.96 -10.72 6.86
N LYS A 58 -22.89 -11.31 7.41
CA LYS A 58 -21.51 -10.80 7.28
C LYS A 58 -20.78 -11.37 6.07
N TRP A 59 -21.38 -12.34 5.37
CA TRP A 59 -20.81 -12.90 4.16
C TRP A 59 -21.17 -12.03 2.96
N GLN A 60 -20.14 -11.56 2.26
CA GLN A 60 -20.29 -10.80 1.03
C GLN A 60 -19.21 -11.29 0.07
N PHE A 61 -19.62 -11.59 -1.17
CA PHE A 61 -18.67 -11.71 -2.27
C PHE A 61 -18.20 -10.29 -2.60
N LEU A 62 -17.08 -9.91 -2.01
CA LEU A 62 -16.59 -8.53 -2.05
C LEU A 62 -15.75 -8.32 -3.30
N THR A 63 -16.31 -7.60 -4.28
CA THR A 63 -15.50 -6.92 -5.31
C THR A 63 -14.81 -5.67 -4.75
N LYS A 64 -15.19 -5.25 -3.53
CA LYS A 64 -14.68 -4.09 -2.83
C LYS A 64 -14.38 -4.38 -1.37
N LEU A 65 -13.18 -4.05 -0.90
CA LEU A 65 -12.78 -4.28 0.49
C LEU A 65 -11.92 -3.13 0.99
N LEU A 66 -12.26 -2.55 2.15
CA LEU A 66 -11.47 -1.51 2.83
C LEU A 66 -11.09 -0.31 1.92
N GLY A 67 -11.96 0.05 0.97
CA GLY A 67 -11.70 1.12 0.01
C GLY A 67 -10.82 0.71 -1.18
N TYR A 68 -10.60 -0.58 -1.39
CA TYR A 68 -9.99 -1.17 -2.59
C TYR A 68 -11.04 -1.86 -3.46
N ILE A 69 -10.76 -1.97 -4.75
CA ILE A 69 -11.44 -2.82 -5.72
C ILE A 69 -10.51 -4.00 -6.03
N LEU A 70 -11.04 -5.22 -5.92
CA LEU A 70 -10.35 -6.46 -6.26
C LEU A 70 -10.63 -6.79 -7.72
N GLY A 71 -9.59 -6.81 -8.55
CA GLY A 71 -9.66 -7.25 -9.94
C GLY A 71 -8.67 -8.39 -10.19
N PRO A 72 -8.86 -9.23 -11.23
CA PRO A 72 -8.24 -10.56 -11.37
C PRO A 72 -6.71 -10.64 -11.13
N GLN A 73 -5.98 -9.56 -11.40
CA GLN A 73 -4.51 -9.49 -11.25
C GLN A 73 -4.04 -8.25 -10.48
N ARG A 74 -4.96 -7.35 -10.08
CA ARG A 74 -4.61 -6.01 -9.57
C ARG A 74 -5.51 -5.60 -8.42
N LEU A 75 -4.91 -4.97 -7.42
CA LEU A 75 -5.62 -4.28 -6.36
C LEU A 75 -5.70 -2.79 -6.72
N GLN A 76 -6.90 -2.25 -6.89
CA GLN A 76 -7.11 -0.86 -7.26
C GLN A 76 -7.71 -0.07 -6.10
N ILE A 77 -7.48 1.24 -6.06
CA ILE A 77 -8.16 2.14 -5.13
C ILE A 77 -9.61 2.30 -5.60
N ASP A 78 -10.59 2.25 -4.70
CA ASP A 78 -11.99 2.54 -5.05
C ASP A 78 -12.10 3.95 -5.63
N LYS A 79 -12.76 4.08 -6.78
CA LYS A 79 -13.03 5.37 -7.45
C LYS A 79 -13.62 6.41 -6.50
N ARG A 80 -14.41 6.01 -5.49
CA ARG A 80 -14.94 6.95 -4.49
C ARG A 80 -13.82 7.65 -3.72
N LYS A 81 -12.74 6.94 -3.41
CA LYS A 81 -11.57 7.48 -2.68
C LYS A 81 -10.75 8.40 -3.56
N THR A 82 -10.60 8.08 -4.85
CA THR A 82 -9.93 8.99 -5.80
C THR A 82 -10.73 10.27 -5.99
N VAL A 83 -12.06 10.18 -6.11
CA VAL A 83 -12.94 11.37 -6.12
C VAL A 83 -12.79 12.20 -4.85
N THR A 84 -12.83 11.56 -3.66
CA THR A 84 -12.62 12.28 -2.39
C THR A 84 -11.28 13.02 -2.34
N VAL A 85 -10.19 12.41 -2.82
CA VAL A 85 -8.88 13.06 -2.87
C VAL A 85 -8.84 14.18 -3.92
N ASN A 86 -9.47 13.99 -5.07
CA ASN A 86 -9.58 15.00 -6.13
C ASN A 86 -10.33 16.26 -5.67
N GLU A 87 -11.42 16.07 -4.93
CA GLU A 87 -12.26 17.16 -4.42
C GLU A 87 -11.78 17.71 -3.07
N PHE A 88 -10.72 17.12 -2.50
CA PHE A 88 -10.15 17.59 -1.24
C PHE A 88 -9.66 19.04 -1.42
N LYS A 89 -10.23 19.94 -0.60
CA LYS A 89 -9.89 21.37 -0.57
C LYS A 89 -8.52 21.57 0.06
N THR A 90 -7.85 22.67 -0.28
CA THR A 90 -6.61 23.07 0.38
C THR A 90 -6.82 23.12 1.90
N PRO A 91 -6.01 22.41 2.70
CA PRO A 91 -6.10 22.44 4.15
C PRO A 91 -5.92 23.84 4.73
N GLU A 92 -6.82 24.26 5.61
CA GLU A 92 -6.76 25.58 6.25
C GLU A 92 -6.24 25.52 7.69
N ASN A 93 -6.10 24.31 8.24
CA ASN A 93 -5.68 24.08 9.62
C ASN A 93 -5.05 22.68 9.79
N GLU A 94 -4.46 22.43 10.96
CA GLU A 94 -3.85 21.14 11.29
C GLU A 94 -4.80 19.93 11.18
N ARG A 95 -6.09 20.12 11.48
CA ARG A 95 -7.08 19.03 11.44
C ARG A 95 -7.29 18.57 10.01
N ASP A 96 -7.36 19.50 9.06
CA ASP A 96 -7.49 19.21 7.63
C ASP A 96 -6.24 18.50 7.11
N VAL A 97 -5.05 18.94 7.53
CA VAL A 97 -3.79 18.26 7.20
C VAL A 97 -3.75 16.83 7.74
N LYS A 98 -4.14 16.62 9.01
CA LYS A 98 -4.25 15.29 9.62
C LYS A 98 -5.25 14.41 8.86
N SER A 99 -6.38 14.96 8.46
CA SER A 99 -7.41 14.26 7.67
C SER A 99 -6.86 13.83 6.30
N PHE A 100 -6.22 14.75 5.58
CA PHE A 100 -5.61 14.48 4.27
C PHE A 100 -4.50 13.43 4.36
N LEU A 101 -3.57 13.56 5.31
CA LEU A 101 -2.49 12.61 5.53
C LEU A 101 -2.99 11.25 6.02
N GLY A 102 -4.07 11.21 6.80
CA GLY A 102 -4.71 9.97 7.20
C GLY A 102 -5.30 9.21 6.01
N LEU A 103 -6.04 9.92 5.15
CA LEU A 103 -6.63 9.34 3.94
C LEU A 103 -5.56 8.88 2.96
N THR A 104 -4.64 9.76 2.58
CA THR A 104 -3.60 9.45 1.59
C THR A 104 -2.56 8.46 2.14
N GLY A 105 -2.27 8.54 3.43
CA GLY A 105 -1.37 7.63 4.13
C GLY A 105 -1.88 6.19 4.19
N PHE A 106 -3.20 5.97 4.27
CA PHE A 106 -3.78 4.63 4.17
C PHE A 106 -3.43 3.94 2.84
N PHE A 107 -3.38 4.72 1.74
CA PHE A 107 -3.04 4.26 0.40
C PHE A 107 -1.59 4.55 0.00
N ARG A 108 -0.69 4.86 0.96
CA ARG A 108 0.72 5.23 0.69
C ARG A 108 1.47 4.22 -0.17
N ARG A 109 1.04 2.95 -0.19
CA ARG A 109 1.64 1.89 -1.02
C ARG A 109 1.54 2.16 -2.53
N TYR A 110 0.65 3.05 -2.96
CA TYR A 110 0.48 3.50 -4.35
C TYR A 110 1.23 4.81 -4.62
N ILE A 111 1.85 5.43 -3.62
CA ILE A 111 2.51 6.71 -3.78
C ILE A 111 4.02 6.51 -3.58
N ARG A 112 4.76 6.54 -4.69
CA ARG A 112 6.22 6.45 -4.65
C ARG A 112 6.79 7.58 -3.80
N ASN A 113 7.66 7.23 -2.86
CA ASN A 113 8.32 8.17 -1.95
C ASN A 113 7.34 8.99 -1.08
N PHE A 114 6.21 8.39 -0.69
CA PHE A 114 5.19 9.05 0.14
C PHE A 114 5.79 9.81 1.34
N ALA A 115 6.71 9.20 2.10
CA ALA A 115 7.32 9.84 3.27
C ALA A 115 8.09 11.14 2.93
N LYS A 116 8.71 11.20 1.75
CA LYS A 116 9.39 12.41 1.26
C LYS A 116 8.35 13.46 0.84
N ARG A 117 7.34 13.05 0.08
CA ARG A 117 6.26 13.94 -0.39
C ARG A 117 5.45 14.53 0.76
N SER A 118 5.18 13.74 1.80
CA SER A 118 4.37 14.13 2.95
C SER A 118 5.16 14.87 4.03
N ALA A 119 6.48 14.99 3.90
CA ALA A 119 7.32 15.60 4.93
C ALA A 119 6.96 17.07 5.21
N PRO A 120 6.74 17.94 4.21
CA PRO A 120 6.32 19.33 4.46
C PRO A 120 5.01 19.41 5.23
N LEU A 121 4.01 18.60 4.84
CA LEU A 121 2.72 18.53 5.53
C LEU A 121 2.84 17.98 6.95
N SER A 122 3.71 16.99 7.17
CA SER A 122 3.95 16.42 8.49
C SER A 122 4.65 17.40 9.43
N ASN A 123 5.48 18.31 8.89
CA ASN A 123 6.14 19.34 9.67
C ASN A 123 5.15 20.37 10.24
N LEU A 124 4.07 20.66 9.52
CA LEU A 124 2.98 21.54 9.99
C LEU A 124 2.22 20.98 11.20
N LEU A 125 2.41 19.70 11.53
CA LEU A 125 1.74 19.02 12.65
C LEU A 125 2.64 18.89 13.90
N ARG A 126 3.85 19.47 13.87
CA ARG A 126 4.78 19.42 15.01
C ARG A 126 4.34 20.42 16.07
N LYS A 127 4.44 20.03 17.35
CA LYS A 127 4.02 20.86 18.50
C LYS A 127 4.74 22.21 18.59
N ASP A 128 5.97 22.28 18.08
CA ASP A 128 6.83 23.47 18.20
C ASP A 128 6.84 24.34 16.93
N VAL A 129 5.90 24.10 16.01
CA VAL A 129 5.81 24.80 14.72
C VAL A 129 4.45 25.46 14.62
N SER A 130 4.42 26.77 14.37
CA SER A 130 3.18 27.47 14.03
C SER A 130 2.64 26.96 12.71
N PHE A 131 1.34 26.69 12.64
CA PHE A 131 0.70 26.33 11.38
C PHE A 131 0.80 27.50 10.39
N ASP A 132 1.56 27.29 9.32
CA ASP A 132 1.74 28.23 8.22
C ASP A 132 1.64 27.47 6.89
N TRP A 133 0.57 27.73 6.13
CA TRP A 133 0.37 27.10 4.83
C TRP A 133 1.14 27.86 3.75
N ASN A 134 2.38 27.44 3.52
CA ASN A 134 3.29 28.06 2.57
C ASN A 134 3.37 27.31 1.22
N GLU A 135 4.19 27.81 0.30
CA GLU A 135 4.39 27.22 -1.03
C GLU A 135 4.89 25.76 -0.99
N GLU A 136 5.73 25.41 -0.01
CA GLU A 136 6.22 24.04 0.13
C GLU A 136 5.11 23.07 0.54
N ALA A 137 4.23 23.51 1.45
CA ALA A 137 3.05 22.75 1.86
C ALA A 137 2.08 22.57 0.68
N GLN A 138 1.81 23.64 -0.08
CA GLN A 138 0.95 23.58 -1.26
C GLN A 138 1.51 22.60 -2.31
N LYS A 139 2.81 22.70 -2.61
CA LYS A 139 3.48 21.79 -3.55
C LYS A 139 3.41 20.33 -3.09
N ALA A 140 3.60 20.08 -1.79
CA ALA A 140 3.50 18.73 -1.22
C ALA A 140 2.07 18.18 -1.31
N PHE A 141 1.08 19.00 -1.04
CA PHE A 141 -0.34 18.66 -1.18
C PHE A 141 -0.68 18.26 -2.62
N ASP A 142 -0.32 19.10 -3.59
CA ASP A 142 -0.59 18.85 -5.01
C ASP A 142 0.17 17.62 -5.54
N ASP A 143 1.43 17.44 -5.12
CA ASP A 143 2.26 16.29 -5.53
C ASP A 143 1.72 14.95 -4.98
N ILE A 144 1.19 14.94 -3.76
CA ILE A 144 0.50 13.76 -3.20
C ILE A 144 -0.82 13.51 -3.93
N LYS A 145 -1.61 14.56 -4.17
CA LYS A 145 -2.90 14.47 -4.85
C LYS A 145 -2.73 13.91 -6.26
N ASN A 146 -1.80 14.44 -7.04
CA ASN A 146 -1.48 13.95 -8.38
C ASN A 146 -1.02 12.49 -8.38
N ALA A 147 -0.11 12.12 -7.46
CA ALA A 147 0.35 10.73 -7.35
C ALA A 147 -0.77 9.77 -6.92
N PHE A 148 -1.71 10.23 -6.09
CA PHE A 148 -2.86 9.43 -5.67
C PHE A 148 -3.85 9.22 -6.82
N LEU A 149 -4.05 10.23 -7.67
CA LEU A 149 -4.98 10.19 -8.81
C LEU A 149 -4.41 9.44 -10.03
N SER A 150 -3.10 9.36 -10.13
CA SER A 150 -2.38 8.57 -11.15
C SER A 150 -1.54 7.47 -10.49
N PRO A 151 -2.16 6.53 -9.75
CA PRO A 151 -1.39 5.53 -9.04
C PRO A 151 -0.72 4.57 -10.05
N PRO A 152 0.51 4.11 -9.78
CA PRO A 152 1.13 3.04 -10.54
C PRO A 152 0.27 1.79 -10.41
N ALA A 153 0.22 1.00 -11.49
CA ALA A 153 -0.52 -0.24 -11.50
C ALA A 153 0.20 -1.26 -10.62
N LEU A 154 -0.30 -1.49 -9.39
CA LEU A 154 0.22 -2.52 -8.51
C LEU A 154 -0.39 -3.88 -8.87
N VAL A 155 0.46 -4.88 -9.07
CA VAL A 155 0.03 -6.26 -9.28
C VAL A 155 -0.12 -7.00 -7.96
N LEU A 156 -0.94 -8.05 -8.00
CA LEU A 156 -1.00 -9.03 -6.93
C LEU A 156 0.20 -9.98 -7.01
N PRO A 157 0.65 -10.50 -5.85
CA PRO A 157 1.72 -11.49 -5.83
C PRO A 157 1.32 -12.75 -6.60
N ASP A 158 2.15 -13.15 -7.58
CA ASP A 158 2.13 -14.45 -8.25
C ASP A 158 3.13 -15.36 -7.54
N PRO A 159 2.68 -16.49 -6.95
CA PRO A 159 3.57 -17.40 -6.23
C PRO A 159 4.61 -18.08 -7.13
N ASN A 160 4.47 -18.00 -8.44
CA ASN A 160 5.36 -18.62 -9.42
C ASN A 160 6.41 -17.65 -9.98
N VAL A 161 6.43 -16.39 -9.53
CA VAL A 161 7.33 -15.35 -10.02
C VAL A 161 8.24 -14.86 -8.90
N ASP A 162 9.52 -14.66 -9.23
CA ASP A 162 10.52 -14.19 -8.27
C ASP A 162 10.19 -12.78 -7.77
N LEU A 163 10.27 -12.61 -6.45
CA LEU A 163 10.14 -11.31 -5.80
C LEU A 163 11.51 -10.62 -5.74
N GLN A 164 11.53 -9.35 -6.13
CA GLN A 164 12.69 -8.47 -6.06
C GLN A 164 12.38 -7.29 -5.14
N VAL A 165 13.36 -6.91 -4.32
CA VAL A 165 13.30 -5.68 -3.52
C VAL A 165 14.34 -4.70 -4.05
N THR A 166 13.86 -3.56 -4.54
CA THR A 166 14.71 -2.45 -4.98
C THR A 166 14.67 -1.35 -3.92
N THR A 167 15.83 -0.91 -3.43
CA THR A 167 15.93 0.09 -2.36
C THR A 167 16.77 1.27 -2.79
N ASP A 168 16.35 2.48 -2.42
CA ASP A 168 17.18 3.68 -2.44
C ASP A 168 17.27 4.27 -1.03
N ALA A 169 18.45 4.76 -0.66
CA ALA A 169 18.65 5.37 0.65
C ALA A 169 19.48 6.64 0.53
N SER A 170 19.14 7.61 1.36
CA SER A 170 19.86 8.88 1.53
C SER A 170 20.05 9.14 3.02
N GLY A 171 20.84 10.16 3.38
CA GLY A 171 20.98 10.60 4.77
C GLY A 171 19.66 11.06 5.41
N VAL A 172 18.59 11.27 4.62
CA VAL A 172 17.29 11.77 5.10
C VAL A 172 16.24 10.64 5.22
N GLY A 173 16.35 9.60 4.41
CA GLY A 173 15.27 8.62 4.27
C GLY A 173 15.60 7.45 3.35
N ILE A 174 14.75 6.43 3.42
CA ILE A 174 14.79 5.21 2.62
C ILE A 174 13.51 5.13 1.78
N GLY A 175 13.65 4.79 0.50
CA GLY A 175 12.58 4.30 -0.36
C GLY A 175 12.82 2.84 -0.74
N VAL A 176 11.73 2.10 -0.90
CA VAL A 176 11.74 0.68 -1.23
C VAL A 176 10.59 0.38 -2.18
N VAL A 177 10.85 -0.47 -3.16
CA VAL A 177 9.84 -1.07 -4.03
C VAL A 177 9.97 -2.59 -3.91
N LEU A 178 8.86 -3.25 -3.57
CA LEU A 178 8.71 -4.69 -3.77
C LEU A 178 8.11 -4.90 -5.16
N GLU A 179 8.76 -5.74 -5.96
CA GLU A 179 8.49 -5.92 -7.38
C GLU A 179 8.52 -7.41 -7.73
N GLN A 180 7.86 -7.79 -8.82
CA GLN A 180 7.95 -9.10 -9.46
C GLN A 180 8.81 -8.99 -10.70
N LYS A 181 9.74 -9.93 -10.86
CA LYS A 181 10.58 -10.02 -12.04
C LYS A 181 10.18 -11.23 -12.88
N TYR A 182 9.61 -10.97 -14.05
CA TYR A 182 9.20 -12.01 -14.98
C TYR A 182 10.39 -12.51 -15.80
N GLN A 183 10.27 -13.73 -16.34
CA GLN A 183 11.34 -14.36 -17.13
C GLN A 183 11.68 -13.60 -18.43
N ASN A 184 10.72 -12.84 -18.97
CA ASN A 184 10.91 -11.97 -20.12
C ASN A 184 11.68 -10.66 -19.80
N GLY A 185 12.06 -10.45 -18.53
CA GLY A 185 12.78 -9.26 -18.06
C GLY A 185 11.87 -8.11 -17.62
N GLU A 186 10.54 -8.23 -17.74
CA GLU A 186 9.61 -7.23 -17.22
C GLU A 186 9.61 -7.20 -15.69
N VAL A 187 9.43 -6.00 -15.13
CA VAL A 187 9.37 -5.77 -13.69
C VAL A 187 8.09 -5.02 -13.37
N GLU A 188 7.24 -5.59 -12.53
CA GLU A 188 6.00 -4.96 -12.08
C GLU A 188 6.01 -4.70 -10.56
N PRO A 189 5.59 -3.52 -10.10
CA PRO A 189 5.58 -3.20 -8.68
C PRO A 189 4.40 -3.83 -7.95
N LEU A 190 4.66 -4.35 -6.75
CA LEU A 190 3.64 -4.86 -5.81
C LEU A 190 3.38 -3.85 -4.68
N TYR A 191 4.44 -3.17 -4.21
CA TYR A 191 4.33 -2.31 -3.04
C TYR A 191 5.42 -1.23 -3.01
N PHE A 192 5.02 0.04 -2.81
CA PHE A 192 5.96 1.12 -2.47
C PHE A 192 6.01 1.35 -0.96
N TYR A 193 7.21 1.32 -0.38
CA TYR A 193 7.47 1.67 1.00
C TYR A 193 8.43 2.86 1.07
N SER A 194 8.25 3.74 2.05
CA SER A 194 9.19 4.81 2.33
C SER A 194 9.18 5.16 3.80
N LYS A 195 10.35 5.52 4.33
CA LYS A 195 10.54 5.86 5.73
C LYS A 195 11.57 6.97 5.88
N LYS A 196 11.25 7.98 6.68
CA LYS A 196 12.22 9.00 7.11
C LYS A 196 13.17 8.39 8.15
N LEU A 197 14.47 8.69 8.04
CA LEU A 197 15.46 8.28 9.03
C LEU A 197 15.47 9.28 10.18
N ASN A 198 15.60 8.79 11.40
CA ASN A 198 15.87 9.64 12.55
C ASN A 198 17.35 10.02 12.53
N PRO A 199 17.71 11.27 12.86
CA PRO A 199 19.09 11.62 13.12
C PRO A 199 19.64 10.71 14.23
N SER A 200 20.80 10.11 13.99
CA SER A 200 21.61 9.39 14.99
C SER A 200 22.29 10.34 15.95
#